data_AF-A0A2P9F469-F1
#
_entry.id   AF-A0A2P9F469-F1
#
_cell.length_a   1.000
_cell.length_b   1.000
_cell.length_c   1.000
_cell.angle_alpha   90.00
_cell.angle_beta   90.00
_cell.angle_gamma   90.00
#
_symmetry.space_group_name_H-M   'P 1'
#
loop_
_entity.id
_entity.type
_entity.pdbx_description
1 polymer ?
#
loop_
_entity_poly.entity_id
_entity_poly.type
_entity_poly.pdbx_seq_one_letter_code
_entity_poly.pdbx_strand_id
1 'polypeptide(L)' 'MPWWPEPRPDTNLFAVMVHVLSESVRRAGHADVLREGLDGRTGLRAEHETRIDEEDRAAYCAKIERAARSAAPIKA' A
#
# COMPACT_ATOMS: atom_id res chain seq x y z
N MET A 1 11.65 18.73 -22.02
CA MET A 1 10.52 18.97 -21.10
C MET A 1 11.08 19.10 -19.69
N PRO A 2 11.06 20.28 -19.06
CA PRO A 2 11.38 20.36 -17.64
C PRO A 2 10.28 19.59 -16.89
N TRP A 3 10.68 18.53 -16.17
CA TRP A 3 9.79 17.70 -15.36
C TRP A 3 9.13 18.51 -14.23
N TRP A 4 9.65 19.70 -13.97
CA TRP A 4 9.12 20.68 -13.06
C TRP A 4 8.55 21.86 -13.85
N PRO A 5 7.22 22.07 -13.87
CA PRO A 5 6.64 23.29 -14.42
C PRO A 5 7.09 24.50 -13.60
N GLU A 6 7.02 25.70 -14.18
CA GLU A 6 7.41 26.97 -13.53
C GLU A 6 6.95 27.01 -12.05
N PRO A 7 7.79 27.50 -11.11
CA PRO A 7 7.44 27.49 -9.69
C PRO A 7 6.06 28.12 -9.48
N ARG A 8 5.10 27.34 -8.96
CA ARG A 8 3.85 27.91 -8.49
C ARG A 8 4.20 28.87 -7.35
N PRO A 9 3.62 30.08 -7.30
CA PRO A 9 3.99 31.10 -6.32
C PRO A 9 3.93 30.64 -4.85
N ASP A 10 3.16 29.58 -4.56
CA ASP A 10 2.97 29.04 -3.21
C ASP A 10 3.83 27.80 -2.87
N THR A 11 4.69 27.31 -3.80
CA THR A 11 5.52 26.13 -3.51
C THR A 11 6.76 26.54 -2.72
N ASN A 12 6.76 26.24 -1.43
CA ASN A 12 7.89 26.42 -0.55
C ASN A 12 8.59 25.08 -0.22
N LEU A 13 9.76 25.14 0.41
CA LEU A 13 10.53 23.95 0.79
C LEU A 13 9.72 22.98 1.65
N PHE A 14 8.90 23.48 2.58
CA PHE A 14 8.05 22.65 3.43
C PHE A 14 7.06 21.82 2.59
N ALA A 15 6.40 22.43 1.60
CA ALA A 15 5.50 21.73 0.69
C ALA A 15 6.21 20.62 -0.09
N VAL A 16 7.44 20.88 -0.57
CA VAL A 16 8.25 19.86 -1.27
C VAL A 16 8.63 18.72 -0.32
N MET A 17 9.04 19.03 0.92
CA MET A 17 9.39 18.01 1.92
C MET A 17 8.20 17.11 2.27
N VAL A 18 7.00 17.68 2.48
CA VAL A 18 5.79 16.88 2.75
C VAL A 18 5.45 15.99 1.55
N HIS A 19 5.59 16.49 0.33
CA HIS A 19 5.36 15.69 -0.88
C HIS A 19 6.32 14.50 -0.97
N VAL A 20 7.64 14.74 -0.84
CA VAL A 20 8.66 13.68 -0.91
C VAL A 20 8.52 12.68 0.23
N LEU A 21 8.19 13.14 1.45
CA LEU A 21 7.91 12.25 2.58
C LEU A 21 6.71 11.35 2.29
N SER A 22 5.62 11.92 1.76
CA SER A 22 4.41 11.17 1.41
C SER A 22 4.71 10.10 0.35
N GLU A 23 5.47 10.46 -0.70
CA GLU A 23 5.90 9.51 -1.73
C GLU A 23 6.81 8.40 -1.17
N SER A 24 7.71 8.75 -0.26
CA SER A 24 8.60 7.77 0.39
C SER A 24 7.81 6.78 1.25
N VAL A 25 6.83 7.26 2.02
CA VAL A 25 5.95 6.42 2.85
C VAL A 25 5.10 5.49 1.97
N ARG A 26 4.55 5.98 0.85
CA ARG A 26 3.80 5.14 -0.10
C ARG A 26 4.67 4.02 -0.69
N ARG A 27 5.90 4.34 -1.09
CA ARG A 27 6.85 3.35 -1.62
C ARG A 27 7.27 2.34 -0.58
N ALA A 28 7.54 2.79 0.65
CA ALA A 28 7.87 1.90 1.76
C ALA A 28 6.72 0.93 2.05
N GLY A 29 5.46 1.40 2.06
CA GLY A 29 4.29 0.54 2.21
C GLY A 29 4.15 -0.50 1.10
N HIS A 30 4.39 -0.12 -0.17
CA HIS A 30 4.37 -1.10 -1.27
C HIS A 30 5.48 -2.15 -1.14
N ALA A 31 6.69 -1.73 -0.74
CA ALA A 31 7.78 -2.66 -0.49
C ALA A 31 7.49 -3.60 0.68
N ASP A 32 6.79 -3.11 1.71
CA ASP A 32 6.37 -3.90 2.86
C ASP A 32 5.37 -5.00 2.46
N VAL A 33 4.35 -4.68 1.65
CA VAL A 33 3.41 -5.68 1.11
C VAL A 33 4.14 -6.80 0.35
N LEU A 34 5.16 -6.44 -0.44
CA LEU A 34 5.98 -7.44 -1.15
C LEU A 34 6.80 -8.29 -0.18
N ARG A 35 7.40 -7.67 0.85
CA ARG A 35 8.13 -8.38 1.91
C ARG A 35 7.21 -9.38 2.63
N GLU A 36 6.02 -8.96 3.07
CA GLU A 36 5.04 -9.81 3.76
C GLU A 36 4.66 -11.04 2.92
N GLY A 37 4.55 -10.86 1.60
CA GLY A 37 4.30 -11.96 0.66
C GLY A 37 5.45 -12.95 0.55
N LEU A 38 6.70 -12.50 0.73
CA LEU A 38 7.91 -13.33 0.60
C LEU A 38 8.24 -14.09 1.89
N ASP A 39 8.17 -13.44 3.04
CA ASP A 39 8.56 -14.03 4.33
C ASP A 39 7.37 -14.61 5.12
N GLY A 40 6.14 -14.24 4.75
CA GLY A 40 4.93 -14.64 5.45
C GLY A 40 4.82 -14.05 6.85
N ARG A 41 5.40 -12.87 7.10
CA ARG A 41 5.34 -12.17 8.40
C ARG A 41 4.72 -10.79 8.23
N THR A 42 3.79 -10.42 9.11
CA THR A 42 3.18 -9.09 9.17
C THR A 42 3.64 -8.32 10.40
N GLY A 43 3.71 -6.99 10.31
CA GLY A 43 4.02 -6.13 11.45
C GLY A 43 4.78 -4.88 11.04
N LEU A 44 4.47 -3.74 11.68
CA LEU A 44 5.05 -2.44 11.32
C LEU A 44 6.52 -2.30 11.77
N ARG A 45 6.95 -3.07 12.78
CA ARG A 45 8.31 -3.06 13.31
C ARG A 45 8.75 -4.48 13.63
N ALA A 46 10.06 -4.71 13.62
CA ALA A 46 10.66 -6.02 13.83
C ALA A 46 10.21 -6.66 15.15
N GLU A 47 10.08 -5.87 16.24
CA GLU A 47 9.63 -6.36 17.53
C GLU A 47 8.15 -6.79 17.57
N HIS A 48 7.36 -6.42 16.57
CA HIS A 48 5.93 -6.74 16.45
C HIS A 48 5.64 -7.69 15.28
N GLU A 49 6.67 -8.22 14.61
CA GLU A 49 6.48 -9.17 13.52
C GLU A 49 5.81 -10.45 14.01
N THR A 50 4.75 -10.85 13.32
CA THR A 50 4.01 -12.08 13.58
C THR A 50 3.91 -12.88 12.30
N ARG A 51 4.07 -14.20 12.38
CA ARG A 51 3.89 -15.08 11.22
C ARG A 51 2.42 -15.14 10.84
N ILE A 52 2.14 -15.04 9.55
CA ILE A 52 0.80 -15.21 9.02
C ILE A 52 0.40 -16.68 9.14
N ASP A 53 -0.82 -16.92 9.64
CA ASP A 53 -1.51 -18.18 9.46
C ASP A 53 -2.07 -18.23 8.02
N GLU A 54 -1.54 -19.13 7.21
CA GLU A 54 -1.88 -19.24 5.79
C GLU A 54 -3.31 -19.76 5.58
N GLU A 55 -3.83 -20.59 6.49
CA GLU A 55 -5.20 -21.11 6.39
C GLU A 55 -6.21 -19.99 6.65
N ASP A 56 -5.98 -19.21 7.71
CA ASP A 56 -6.79 -18.02 8.01
C ASP A 56 -6.69 -16.99 6.89
N ARG A 57 -5.48 -16.76 6.34
CA ARG A 57 -5.29 -15.85 5.20
C ARG A 57 -6.10 -16.31 3.98
N ALA A 58 -6.01 -17.59 3.63
CA ALA A 58 -6.74 -18.15 2.49
C ALA A 58 -8.27 -18.04 2.69
N ALA A 59 -8.76 -18.34 3.91
CA ALA A 59 -10.16 -18.21 4.26
C ALA A 59 -10.65 -16.75 4.15
N TYR A 60 -9.83 -15.79 4.62
CA TYR A 60 -10.13 -14.37 4.53
C TYR A 60 -10.15 -13.86 3.08
N CYS A 61 -9.15 -14.22 2.27
CA CYS A 61 -9.13 -13.91 0.84
C CYS A 61 -10.36 -14.46 0.12
N ALA A 62 -10.73 -15.73 0.37
CA ALA A 62 -11.92 -16.33 -0.23
C ALA A 62 -13.22 -15.60 0.16
N LYS A 63 -13.32 -15.10 1.41
CA LYS A 63 -14.44 -14.27 1.86
C LYS A 63 -14.53 -12.95 1.08
N ILE A 64 -13.41 -12.25 0.93
CA ILE A 64 -13.36 -10.99 0.16
C ILE A 64 -13.73 -11.23 -1.29
N GLU A 65 -13.13 -12.24 -1.92
CA GLU A 65 -13.42 -12.56 -3.31
C GLU A 65 -14.90 -12.90 -3.53
N ARG A 66 -15.52 -13.65 -2.61
CA ARG A 66 -16.96 -13.93 -2.67
C ARG A 66 -17.76 -12.64 -2.63
N ALA A 67 -17.45 -11.72 -1.72
CA ALA A 67 -18.12 -10.43 -1.62
C ALA A 67 -17.93 -9.58 -2.90
N ALA A 68 -16.71 -9.55 -3.44
CA ALA A 68 -16.38 -8.84 -4.68
C ALA A 68 -17.16 -9.40 -5.88
N ARG A 69 -17.23 -10.74 -6.00
CA ARG A 69 -18.01 -11.41 -7.05
C ARG A 69 -19.51 -11.11 -6.92
N SER A 70 -20.06 -11.08 -5.71
CA SER A 70 -21.46 -10.74 -5.49
C SER A 70 -21.80 -9.28 -5.82
N ALA A 71 -20.84 -8.37 -5.64
CA ALA A 71 -20.99 -6.94 -5.95
C ALA A 71 -20.68 -6.59 -7.42
N ALA A 72 -20.04 -7.50 -8.16
CA ALA A 72 -19.74 -7.27 -9.56
C ALA A 72 -21.06 -7.13 -10.34
N PRO A 73 -21.22 -6.09 -11.17
CA PRO A 73 -22.42 -5.94 -11.98
C PRO A 73 -22.58 -7.17 -12.87
N ILE A 74 -23.77 -7.77 -12.85
CA ILE A 74 -24.15 -8.75 -13.86
C ILE A 74 -24.08 -8.00 -15.19
N LYS A 75 -23.19 -8.42 -16.08
CA LYS A 75 -23.13 -7.91 -17.46
C LYS A 75 -24.55 -7.99 -18.04
N ALA A 76 -25.15 -6.85 -18.34
CA ALA A 76 -26.37 -6.74 -19.14
C ALA A 76 -26.07 -7.09 -20.60
#